data_AF-A0A496XH63-F1
#
_entry.id   AF-A0A496XH63-F1
#
_cell.length_a   1.000
_cell.length_b   1.000
_cell.length_c   1.000
_cell.angle_alpha   90.00
_cell.angle_beta   90.00
_cell.angle_gamma   90.00
#
_symmetry.space_group_name_H-M   'P 1'
#
loop_
_entity.id
_entity.type
_entity.pdbx_description
1 polymer ?
#
loop_
_entity_poly.entity_id
_entity_poly.type
_entity_poly.pdbx_seq_one_letter_code
_entity_poly.pdbx_strand_id
1 'polypeptide(L)'
;MKDQNEVRVVLPVTGRYTAKDQAKLDKANKFIGRGSNRSSTNSYRLACGNNANVENYTNLDVVFISAEGNRAGRVSPDFDLIKKAVLAGSSFITDNKINRNRQYNRGERDVADFLRNSRYEETQGYWRKICNSM
;
A
#
# COMPACT_ATOMS: atom_id res chain seq x y z
N MET A 1 -9.20 -14.82 24.75
CA MET A 1 -10.21 -13.75 24.56
C MET A 1 -9.74 -12.84 23.44
N LYS A 2 -10.41 -12.85 22.29
CA LYS A 2 -10.36 -11.77 21.30
C LYS A 2 -11.80 -11.28 21.13
N ASP A 3 -12.25 -10.49 22.10
CA ASP A 3 -13.26 -9.50 21.80
C ASP A 3 -12.51 -8.28 21.33
N GLN A 4 -12.67 -7.92 20.07
CA GLN A 4 -13.07 -6.59 19.60
C GLN A 4 -13.41 -6.72 18.13
N ASN A 5 -14.65 -6.37 17.82
CA ASN A 5 -15.22 -6.27 16.49
C ASN A 5 -14.44 -5.17 15.73
N GLU A 6 -13.31 -5.52 15.12
CA GLU A 6 -12.57 -4.58 14.25
C GLU A 6 -13.49 -4.19 13.11
N VAL A 7 -13.98 -2.95 13.15
CA VAL A 7 -14.84 -2.40 12.12
C VAL A 7 -14.05 -2.41 10.81
N ARG A 8 -14.45 -3.29 9.89
CA ARG A 8 -13.87 -3.37 8.55
C ARG A 8 -13.92 -1.98 7.90
N VAL A 9 -12.78 -1.46 7.49
CA VAL A 9 -12.71 -0.21 6.73
C VAL A 9 -13.29 -0.44 5.32
N VAL A 10 -14.30 0.35 4.95
CA VAL A 10 -14.90 0.31 3.60
C VAL A 10 -14.39 1.49 2.78
N LEU A 11 -13.86 1.20 1.59
CA LEU A 11 -13.38 2.24 0.68
C LEU A 11 -14.57 3.06 0.14
N PRO A 12 -14.53 4.41 0.23
CA PRO A 12 -15.65 5.27 -0.14
C PRO A 12 -15.79 5.48 -1.65
N VAL A 13 -14.84 4.98 -2.45
CA VAL A 13 -14.81 5.13 -3.90
C VAL A 13 -15.54 3.96 -4.54
N THR A 14 -16.48 4.23 -5.44
CA THR A 14 -17.18 3.22 -6.24
C THR A 14 -16.67 3.25 -7.69
N GLY A 15 -16.46 2.07 -8.28
CA GLY A 15 -15.97 1.95 -9.65
C GLY A 15 -15.32 0.60 -9.94
N ARG A 16 -14.82 0.42 -11.17
CA ARG A 16 -14.28 -0.87 -11.65
C ARG A 16 -13.09 -1.41 -10.88
N TYR A 17 -12.45 -0.60 -10.03
CA TYR A 17 -11.28 -0.98 -9.24
C TYR A 17 -11.55 -1.13 -7.75
N THR A 18 -12.73 -0.73 -7.27
CA THR A 18 -13.06 -0.75 -5.84
C THR A 18 -12.92 -2.13 -5.24
N ALA A 19 -13.51 -3.16 -5.87
CA ALA A 19 -13.48 -4.52 -5.33
C ALA A 19 -12.06 -5.06 -5.15
N LYS A 20 -11.17 -4.82 -6.13
CA LYS A 20 -9.78 -5.27 -6.04
C LYS A 20 -8.99 -4.52 -4.96
N ASP A 21 -9.22 -3.22 -4.79
CA ASP A 21 -8.50 -2.41 -3.80
C ASP A 21 -9.04 -2.65 -2.39
N GLN A 22 -10.35 -2.89 -2.26
CA GLN A 22 -10.96 -3.34 -1.01
C GLN A 22 -10.38 -4.69 -0.57
N ALA A 23 -10.23 -5.65 -1.50
CA ALA A 23 -9.63 -6.95 -1.18
C ALA A 23 -8.16 -6.88 -0.75
N LYS A 24 -7.43 -5.81 -1.13
CA LYS A 24 -6.09 -5.54 -0.60
C LYS A 24 -6.16 -4.96 0.80
N LEU A 25 -7.04 -3.96 1.00
CA LEU A 25 -7.22 -3.33 2.29
C LEU A 25 -7.72 -4.32 3.35
N ASP A 26 -8.61 -5.23 2.99
CA ASP A 26 -9.12 -6.29 3.88
C ASP A 26 -8.02 -7.22 4.40
N LYS A 27 -6.86 -7.26 3.73
CA LYS A 27 -5.69 -8.07 4.10
C LYS A 27 -4.60 -7.25 4.78
N ALA A 28 -4.79 -5.94 4.91
CA ALA A 28 -3.83 -5.00 5.45
C ALA A 28 -4.34 -4.40 6.76
N ASN A 29 -3.43 -4.16 7.69
CA ASN A 29 -3.75 -3.48 8.95
C ASN A 29 -3.22 -2.03 8.98
N LYS A 30 -2.40 -1.65 8.00
CA LYS A 30 -1.86 -0.30 7.82
C LYS A 30 -1.99 0.14 6.36
N PHE A 31 -2.04 1.45 6.17
CA PHE A 31 -2.12 2.06 4.84
C PHE A 31 -1.02 3.10 4.67
N ILE A 32 -0.37 3.12 3.50
CA ILE A 32 0.50 4.21 3.07
C ILE A 32 -0.03 4.75 1.74
N GLY A 33 -0.33 6.04 1.73
CA GLY A 33 -0.77 6.75 0.55
C GLY A 33 -1.08 8.21 0.89
N ARG A 34 -0.54 9.14 0.10
CA ARG A 34 -0.84 10.58 0.21
C ARG A 34 -1.97 10.92 -0.74
N GLY A 35 -1.67 10.88 -2.04
CA GLY A 35 -2.57 11.19 -3.14
C GLY A 35 -2.99 12.65 -3.17
N SER A 36 -3.23 13.20 -4.35
CA SER A 36 -3.87 14.52 -4.47
C SER A 36 -5.35 14.46 -4.08
N ASN A 37 -5.97 15.61 -3.81
CA ASN A 37 -7.35 15.70 -3.30
C ASN A 37 -8.38 14.88 -4.10
N ARG A 38 -8.21 14.77 -5.42
CA ARG A 38 -9.13 14.05 -6.33
C ARG A 38 -8.70 12.60 -6.59
N SER A 39 -7.75 12.06 -5.84
CA SER A 39 -7.21 10.71 -6.05
C SER A 39 -7.96 9.70 -5.20
N SER A 40 -8.13 8.49 -5.71
CA SER A 40 -8.61 7.37 -4.90
C SER A 40 -7.68 7.11 -3.72
N THR A 41 -6.36 7.23 -3.90
CA THR A 41 -5.36 7.14 -2.83
C THR A 41 -5.68 8.06 -1.65
N ASN A 42 -6.03 9.32 -1.89
CA ASN A 42 -6.41 10.24 -0.83
C ASN A 42 -7.73 9.84 -0.16
N SER A 43 -8.71 9.36 -0.93
CA SER A 43 -9.97 8.83 -0.36
C SER A 43 -9.72 7.59 0.50
N TYR A 44 -8.80 6.72 0.11
CA TYR A 44 -8.42 5.52 0.88
C TYR A 44 -7.69 5.91 2.17
N ARG A 45 -6.77 6.89 2.08
CA ARG A 45 -6.09 7.47 3.25
C ARG A 45 -7.08 7.96 4.30
N LEU A 46 -8.10 8.73 3.87
CA LEU A 46 -9.13 9.26 4.76
C LEU A 46 -9.95 8.12 5.41
N ALA A 47 -10.31 7.09 4.64
CA ALA A 47 -11.06 5.94 5.14
C ALA A 47 -10.28 5.13 6.19
N CYS A 48 -8.97 5.00 6.02
CA CYS A 48 -8.11 4.25 6.94
C CYS A 48 -7.82 4.99 8.25
N GLY A 49 -8.12 6.30 8.33
CA GLY A 49 -8.01 7.10 9.55
C GLY A 49 -6.64 6.96 10.24
N ASN A 50 -6.66 6.58 11.52
CA ASN A 50 -5.45 6.43 12.36
C ASN A 50 -4.50 5.30 11.91
N ASN A 51 -4.92 4.44 10.98
CA ASN A 51 -4.06 3.41 10.39
C ASN A 51 -3.38 3.86 9.09
N ALA A 52 -3.71 5.06 8.60
CA ALA A 52 -3.06 5.66 7.44
C ALA A 52 -1.82 6.45 7.83
N ASN A 53 -0.73 6.27 7.08
CA ASN A 53 0.50 7.04 7.17
C ASN A 53 1.06 7.15 8.60
N VAL A 54 1.05 6.04 9.35
CA VAL A 54 1.60 5.99 10.72
C VAL A 54 3.12 6.03 10.72
N GLU A 55 3.73 6.50 11.80
CA GLU A 55 5.19 6.59 11.91
C GLU A 55 5.85 5.34 12.49
N ASN A 56 5.07 4.47 13.13
CA ASN A 56 5.54 3.27 13.83
C ASN A 56 5.05 2.01 13.11
N TYR A 57 5.99 1.16 12.72
CA TYR A 57 5.76 -0.10 12.02
C TYR A 57 6.47 -1.25 12.74
N THR A 58 5.96 -2.46 12.54
CA THR A 58 6.52 -3.72 13.03
C THR A 58 6.60 -4.73 11.89
N ASN A 59 7.32 -5.83 12.12
CA ASN A 59 7.39 -6.96 11.18
C ASN A 59 6.07 -7.75 11.07
N LEU A 60 5.12 -7.52 11.97
CA LEU A 60 3.79 -8.13 11.93
C LEU A 60 2.81 -7.34 11.05
N ASP A 61 3.15 -6.12 10.66
CA ASP A 61 2.28 -5.29 9.85
C ASP A 61 2.23 -5.75 8.40
N VAL A 62 1.01 -5.69 7.85
CA VAL A 62 0.75 -5.83 6.42
C VAL A 62 0.23 -4.48 5.93
N VAL A 63 1.07 -3.82 5.13
CA VAL A 63 0.85 -2.43 4.72
C VAL A 63 0.32 -2.40 3.29
N PHE A 64 -0.89 -1.89 3.08
CA PHE A 64 -1.38 -1.56 1.75
C PHE A 64 -0.76 -0.22 1.31
N ILE A 65 0.08 -0.25 0.28
CA ILE A 65 0.60 0.95 -0.37
C ILE A 65 -0.26 1.25 -1.60
N SER A 66 -0.80 2.47 -1.66
CA SER A 66 -1.47 2.99 -2.85
C SER A 66 -0.71 4.21 -3.37
N ALA A 67 -0.35 4.18 -4.65
CA ALA A 67 0.29 5.28 -5.33
C ALA A 67 -0.62 5.86 -6.42
N GLU A 68 -0.70 7.18 -6.47
CA GLU A 68 -1.46 7.87 -7.49
C GLU A 68 -0.83 7.69 -8.89
N GLY A 69 -1.68 7.45 -9.88
CA GLY A 69 -1.26 7.30 -11.28
C GLY A 69 -0.69 8.59 -11.91
N ASN A 70 -0.22 8.47 -13.15
CA ASN A 70 0.43 9.54 -13.89
C ASN A 70 -0.59 10.55 -14.43
N ARG A 71 -0.85 11.61 -13.66
CA ARG A 71 -1.64 12.78 -14.07
C ARG A 71 -1.00 14.08 -13.57
N ALA A 72 -1.43 15.21 -14.14
CA ALA A 72 -1.00 16.53 -13.66
C ALA A 72 -1.39 16.71 -12.18
N GLY A 73 -0.45 17.20 -11.37
CA GLY A 73 -0.67 17.39 -9.93
C GLY A 73 -0.62 16.10 -9.09
N ARG A 74 -0.13 14.98 -9.64
CA ARG A 74 0.06 13.75 -8.85
C ARG A 74 0.99 14.01 -7.66
N VAL A 75 0.69 13.36 -6.53
CA VAL A 75 1.58 13.35 -5.37
C VAL A 75 2.48 12.12 -5.44
N SER A 76 3.80 12.32 -5.33
CA SER A 76 4.76 11.22 -5.29
C SER A 76 4.53 10.31 -4.07
N PRO A 77 4.84 9.00 -4.18
CA PRO A 77 4.84 8.11 -3.03
C PRO A 77 5.73 8.63 -1.89
N ASP A 78 5.34 8.32 -0.66
CA ASP A 78 6.08 8.70 0.54
C ASP A 78 7.21 7.70 0.81
N PHE A 79 8.33 7.84 0.11
CA PHE A 79 9.43 6.88 0.22
C PHE A 79 10.10 6.87 1.60
N ASP A 80 10.06 7.98 2.34
CA ASP A 80 10.59 8.01 3.71
C ASP A 80 9.74 7.13 4.64
N LEU A 81 8.41 7.19 4.49
CA LEU A 81 7.51 6.35 5.28
C LEU A 81 7.57 4.87 4.85
N ILE A 82 7.64 4.61 3.54
CA ILE A 82 7.84 3.25 3.02
C ILE A 82 9.17 2.68 3.54
N LYS A 83 10.23 3.50 3.60
CA LYS A 83 11.52 3.10 4.18
C LYS A 83 11.40 2.71 5.65
N LYS A 84 10.61 3.43 6.46
CA LYS A 84 10.37 3.06 7.87
C LYS A 84 9.71 1.68 7.99
N ALA A 85 8.68 1.40 7.19
CA ALA A 85 8.04 0.08 7.16
C ALA A 85 8.99 -1.03 6.67
N VAL A 86 9.85 -0.74 5.69
CA VAL A 86 10.90 -1.66 5.22
C VAL A 86 11.91 -1.97 6.32
N LEU A 87 12.36 -0.96 7.06
CA LEU A 87 13.29 -1.12 8.19
C LEU A 87 12.68 -1.95 9.31
N ALA A 88 11.38 -1.76 9.58
CA ALA A 88 10.63 -2.59 10.53
C ALA A 88 10.41 -4.03 10.06
N GLY A 89 10.63 -4.31 8.76
CA GLY A 89 10.44 -5.64 8.19
C GLY A 89 8.98 -6.00 7.92
N SER A 90 8.09 -5.01 7.78
CA SER A 90 6.68 -5.21 7.43
C SER A 90 6.54 -5.91 6.07
N SER A 91 5.38 -6.54 5.84
CA SER A 91 4.98 -7.03 4.52
C SER A 91 4.13 -5.98 3.79
N PHE A 92 4.10 -6.02 2.46
CA PHE A 92 3.37 -5.02 1.66
C PHE A 92 2.36 -5.63 0.72
N ILE A 93 1.30 -4.89 0.43
CA ILE A 93 0.35 -5.17 -0.64
C ILE A 93 0.33 -3.96 -1.58
N THR A 94 0.51 -4.18 -2.89
CA THR A 94 0.45 -3.14 -3.94
C THR A 94 -0.49 -3.59 -5.07
N ASP A 95 -0.59 -2.82 -6.17
CA ASP A 95 -1.08 -3.41 -7.42
C ASP A 95 -0.15 -4.55 -7.89
N ASN A 96 -0.74 -5.63 -8.42
CA ASN A 96 0.03 -6.72 -9.01
C ASN A 96 0.73 -6.28 -10.31
N LYS A 97 1.71 -7.07 -10.76
CA LYS A 97 2.51 -6.79 -11.97
C LYS A 97 1.69 -6.39 -13.21
N ILE A 98 0.57 -7.07 -13.49
CA ILE A 98 -0.30 -6.78 -14.65
C ILE A 98 -0.93 -5.39 -14.53
N ASN A 99 -1.49 -5.06 -13.37
CA ASN A 99 -2.12 -3.75 -13.14
C ASN A 99 -1.07 -2.63 -13.08
N ARG A 100 0.06 -2.86 -12.42
CA ARG A 100 1.15 -1.89 -12.25
C ARG A 100 1.84 -1.51 -13.56
N ASN A 101 1.99 -2.46 -14.49
CA ASN A 101 2.69 -2.21 -15.75
C ASN A 101 1.84 -1.51 -16.83
N ARG A 102 0.59 -1.14 -16.52
CA ARG A 102 -0.19 -0.26 -17.40
C ARG A 102 0.46 1.11 -17.49
N GLN A 103 0.46 1.73 -18.67
CA GLN A 103 1.20 2.97 -18.96
C GLN A 103 1.01 4.07 -17.90
N TYR A 104 -0.22 4.23 -17.41
CA TYR A 104 -0.60 5.25 -16.43
C TYR A 104 -0.12 5.01 -14.99
N ASN A 105 0.34 3.81 -14.61
CA ASN A 105 0.66 3.45 -13.22
C ASN A 105 2.13 3.71 -12.84
N ARG A 106 2.63 4.93 -13.06
CA ARG A 106 4.01 5.29 -12.75
C ARG A 106 4.34 5.15 -11.26
N GLY A 107 3.52 5.70 -10.36
CA GLY A 107 3.79 5.65 -8.92
C GLY A 107 3.88 4.24 -8.36
N GLU A 108 3.01 3.32 -8.81
CA GLU A 108 3.06 1.90 -8.41
C GLU A 108 4.35 1.22 -8.89
N ARG A 109 4.87 1.58 -10.07
CA ARG A 109 6.19 1.10 -10.55
C ARG A 109 7.32 1.61 -9.67
N ASP A 110 7.32 2.91 -9.36
CA ASP A 110 8.33 3.52 -8.50
C ASP A 110 8.37 2.81 -7.11
N VAL A 111 7.20 2.48 -6.53
CA VAL A 111 7.10 1.69 -5.28
C VAL A 111 7.67 0.29 -5.46
N ALA A 112 7.30 -0.42 -6.52
CA ALA A 112 7.78 -1.78 -6.77
C ALA A 112 9.30 -1.84 -6.97
N ASP A 113 9.89 -0.85 -7.63
CA ASP A 113 11.34 -0.76 -7.82
C ASP A 113 12.05 -0.50 -6.49
N PHE A 114 11.50 0.40 -5.65
CA PHE A 114 12.01 0.64 -4.30
C PHE A 114 11.99 -0.63 -3.43
N LEU A 115 10.89 -1.39 -3.45
CA LEU A 115 10.75 -2.63 -2.67
C LEU A 115 11.75 -3.70 -3.13
N ARG A 116 11.95 -3.88 -4.46
CA ARG A 116 12.97 -4.80 -4.98
C ARG A 116 14.38 -4.42 -4.53
N ASN A 117 14.73 -3.14 -4.64
CA ASN A 117 16.02 -2.63 -4.17
C ASN A 117 16.19 -2.78 -2.65
N SER A 118 15.08 -2.88 -1.92
CA SER A 118 15.02 -3.13 -0.48
C SER A 118 14.99 -4.62 -0.11
N ARG A 119 15.31 -5.52 -1.05
CA ARG A 119 15.36 -6.98 -0.85
C ARG A 119 13.99 -7.60 -0.56
N TYR A 120 12.94 -7.12 -1.21
CA TYR A 120 11.63 -7.76 -1.21
C TYR A 120 11.34 -8.50 -2.52
N GLU A 121 10.64 -9.61 -2.40
CA GLU A 121 10.10 -10.37 -3.53
C GLU A 121 8.57 -10.24 -3.59
N GLU A 122 8.02 -10.28 -4.81
CA GLU A 122 6.58 -10.12 -5.07
C GLU A 122 5.95 -11.45 -5.47
N THR A 123 4.82 -11.79 -4.84
CA THR A 123 3.88 -12.83 -5.27
C THR A 123 2.49 -12.21 -5.42
N GLN A 124 2.02 -12.02 -6.65
CA GLN A 124 0.68 -11.46 -6.95
C GLN A 124 0.36 -10.12 -6.27
N GLY A 125 1.35 -9.22 -6.15
CA GLY A 125 1.21 -7.92 -5.48
C GLY A 125 1.39 -7.95 -3.97
N TYR A 126 1.61 -9.14 -3.37
CA TYR A 126 2.06 -9.27 -1.99
C TYR A 126 3.58 -9.33 -1.95
N TRP A 127 4.21 -8.56 -1.06
CA TRP A 127 5.67 -8.44 -0.96
C TRP A 127 6.18 -8.92 0.38
N ARG A 128 7.20 -9.79 0.35
CA ARG A 128 7.89 -10.30 1.55
C ARG A 128 9.37 -10.00 1.47
N LYS A 129 9.98 -9.77 2.64
CA LYS A 129 11.41 -9.59 2.76
C LYS A 129 12.10 -10.92 2.44
N ILE A 130 13.13 -10.87 1.61
CA ILE A 130 13.98 -12.02 1.34
C ILE A 130 14.85 -12.24 2.57
N CYS A 131 14.50 -13.24 3.37
CA CYS A 131 15.37 -13.75 4.43
C CYS A 131 16.29 -14.79 3.79
N ASN A 132 17.58 -14.50 3.71
CA ASN A 132 18.53 -15.57 3.45
C ASN A 132 18.54 -16.44 4.71
N SER A 133 18.17 -17.71 4.58
CA SER A 133 18.56 -18.71 5.57
C SER A 133 20.09 -18.70 5.62
N MET A 134 20.64 -18.32 6.78
CA MET A 134 22.06 -18.59 7.08
C MET A 134 22.26 -20.09 7.25
#